data_AF-A0A0B0CVK5-F1
#
_entry.id   AF-A0A0B0CVK5-F1
#
_cell.length_a   1.000
_cell.length_b   1.000
_cell.length_c   1.000
_cell.angle_alpha   90.00
_cell.angle_beta   90.00
_cell.angle_gamma   90.00
#
_symmetry.space_group_name_H-M   'P 1'
#
loop_
_entity.id
_entity.type
_entity.pdbx_description
1 polymer ?
#
loop_
_entity_poly.entity_id
_entity_poly.type
_entity_poly.pdbx_seq_one_letter_code
_entity_poly.pdbx_strand_id
1 'polypeptide(L)'
;QGLGWEIFTDAVIERLNERETPLVFILWGRHAQKKGASISRERHKVITSPHPSPLAAHRGFFGSRPFSEANEFLKSTGQVPVDWSIPEEPKGTKAQTD
;
A
#
# COMPACT_ATOMS: atom_id res chain seq x y z
N GLN A 1 0.52 21.80 -13.29
CA GLN A 1 1.31 20.77 -14.00
C GLN A 1 2.31 20.17 -13.01
N GLY A 2 2.55 18.86 -13.09
CA GLY A 2 3.31 18.10 -12.08
C GLY A 2 4.73 18.63 -11.89
N LEU A 3 5.16 18.76 -10.63
CA LEU A 3 6.47 19.28 -10.25
C LEU A 3 7.60 18.25 -10.42
N GLY A 4 7.39 17.19 -11.21
CA GLY A 4 8.32 16.08 -11.40
C GLY A 4 8.26 14.99 -10.32
N TRP A 5 7.31 15.08 -9.38
CA TRP A 5 7.12 14.07 -8.32
C TRP A 5 6.78 12.68 -8.85
N GLU A 6 6.10 12.62 -10.00
CA GLU A 6 5.76 11.36 -10.64
C GLU A 6 7.03 10.59 -11.03
N ILE A 7 8.02 11.27 -11.63
CA ILE A 7 9.32 10.68 -12.01
C ILE A 7 10.02 10.10 -10.78
N PHE A 8 10.10 10.89 -9.71
CA PHE A 8 10.73 10.45 -8.47
C PHE A 8 10.03 9.22 -7.89
N THR A 9 8.70 9.28 -7.76
CA THR A 9 7.93 8.18 -7.17
C THR A 9 7.87 6.95 -8.07
N ASP A 10 8.00 7.09 -9.39
CA ASP A 10 8.13 5.96 -10.33
C ASP A 10 9.47 5.25 -10.11
N ALA A 11 10.57 6.00 -10.03
CA ALA A 11 11.89 5.45 -9.72
C ALA A 11 11.91 4.72 -8.36
N VAL A 12 11.21 5.24 -7.34
CA VAL A 12 11.06 4.54 -6.04
C VAL A 12 10.36 3.19 -6.20
N ILE A 13 9.26 3.14 -6.97
CA ILE A 13 8.53 1.88 -7.20
C ILE A 13 9.40 0.89 -7.97
N GLU A 14 10.13 1.34 -8.99
CA GLU A 14 11.06 0.51 -9.75
C GLU A 14 12.13 -0.11 -8.84
N ARG A 15 12.77 0.69 -7.98
CA ARG A 15 13.78 0.18 -7.04
C ARG A 15 13.20 -0.78 -6.00
N LEU A 16 11.94 -0.59 -5.59
CA LEU A 16 11.27 -1.55 -4.71
C LEU A 16 10.96 -2.87 -5.42
N ASN A 17 10.61 -2.82 -6.72
CA ASN A 17 10.34 -3.99 -7.55
C ASN A 17 11.59 -4.83 -7.88
N GLU A 18 12.78 -4.27 -7.68
CA GLU A 18 14.06 -4.97 -7.85
C GLU A 18 14.52 -5.70 -6.58
N ARG A 19 13.86 -5.47 -5.44
CA ARG A 19 14.28 -6.06 -4.15
C ARG A 19 14.11 -7.58 -4.16
N GLU A 20 15.09 -8.28 -3.60
CA GLU A 20 15.05 -9.73 -3.42
C GLU A 20 13.98 -10.16 -2.41
N THR A 21 13.84 -9.42 -1.30
CA THR A 21 12.79 -9.69 -0.31
C THR A 21 11.43 -9.37 -0.91
N PRO A 22 10.49 -10.34 -0.99
CA PRO A 22 9.15 -10.12 -1.50
C PRO A 22 8.42 -9.01 -0.75
N LEU A 23 7.63 -8.23 -1.48
CA LEU A 23 6.88 -7.09 -0.95
C LEU A 23 5.39 -7.30 -1.22
N VAL A 24 4.57 -6.62 -0.42
CA VAL A 24 3.15 -6.44 -0.72
C VAL A 24 2.92 -5.02 -1.23
N PHE A 25 2.41 -4.90 -2.45
CA PHE A 25 1.95 -3.64 -3.03
C PHE A 25 0.43 -3.59 -3.00
N ILE A 26 -0.13 -2.64 -2.26
CA ILE A 26 -1.59 -2.41 -2.17
C ILE A 26 -1.95 -1.22 -3.07
N LEU A 27 -2.66 -1.49 -4.17
CA LEU A 27 -2.95 -0.50 -5.21
C LEU A 27 -4.45 -0.21 -5.27
N TRP A 28 -4.84 0.88 -4.62
CA TRP A 28 -6.24 1.31 -4.53
C TRP A 28 -6.61 2.31 -5.63
N GLY A 29 -7.57 1.92 -6.47
CA GLY A 29 -8.07 2.73 -7.58
C GLY A 29 -7.17 2.73 -8.81
N ARG A 30 -7.73 3.23 -9.92
CA ARG A 30 -7.11 3.14 -11.26
C ARG A 30 -5.75 3.82 -11.35
N HIS A 31 -5.55 4.92 -10.63
CA HIS A 31 -4.28 5.65 -10.69
C HIS A 31 -3.14 4.82 -10.09
N ALA A 32 -3.32 4.28 -8.87
CA ALA A 32 -2.33 3.41 -8.24
C ALA A 32 -2.10 2.11 -9.03
N GLN A 33 -3.17 1.52 -9.57
CA GLN A 33 -3.08 0.31 -10.41
C GLN A 33 -2.27 0.54 -11.68
N LYS A 34 -2.41 1.70 -12.34
CA LYS A 34 -1.60 2.07 -13.49
C LYS A 34 -0.13 2.25 -13.12
N LYS A 35 0.13 2.93 -11.99
CA LYS A 35 1.50 3.19 -11.51
C LYS A 35 2.25 1.90 -11.15
N GLY A 36 1.54 0.92 -10.60
CA GLY A 36 2.09 -0.39 -10.25
C GLY A 36 2.01 -1.44 -11.37
N ALA A 37 1.73 -1.06 -12.62
CA ALA A 37 1.53 -2.03 -13.70
C ALA A 37 2.80 -2.88 -13.98
N SER A 38 3.98 -2.30 -13.83
CA SER A 38 5.30 -2.93 -14.06
C SER A 38 5.77 -3.83 -12.91
N ILE A 39 5.03 -3.90 -11.80
CA ILE A 39 5.43 -4.71 -10.64
C ILE A 39 5.38 -6.21 -11.00
N SER A 40 6.48 -6.92 -10.74
CA SER A 40 6.61 -8.35 -10.98
C SER A 40 5.76 -9.14 -9.98
N ARG A 41 4.70 -9.77 -10.48
CA ARG A 41 3.78 -10.60 -9.68
C ARG A 41 4.34 -11.99 -9.35
N GLU A 42 5.44 -12.37 -9.98
CA GLU A 42 6.19 -13.58 -9.66
C GLU A 42 7.00 -13.39 -8.36
N ARG A 43 7.49 -12.17 -8.12
CA ARG A 43 8.30 -11.83 -6.94
C ARG A 43 7.49 -11.23 -5.80
N HIS A 44 6.54 -10.35 -6.13
CA HIS A 44 5.81 -9.56 -5.15
C HIS A 44 4.32 -9.87 -5.19
N LYS A 45 3.65 -9.65 -4.06
CA LYS A 45 2.20 -9.70 -3.98
C LYS A 45 1.63 -8.35 -4.38
N VAL A 46 0.77 -8.32 -5.39
CA VAL A 46 0.01 -7.12 -5.77
C VAL A 46 -1.46 -7.33 -5.39
N ILE A 47 -1.96 -6.50 -4.49
CA ILE A 47 -3.36 -6.49 -4.04
C ILE A 47 -4.02 -5.25 -4.63
N THR A 48 -5.15 -5.43 -5.32
CA THR A 48 -5.84 -4.32 -5.98
C THR A 48 -7.30 -4.27 -5.57
N SER A 49 -7.82 -3.07 -5.34
CA SER A 49 -9.25 -2.84 -5.15
C SER A 49 -9.64 -1.44 -5.62
N PRO A 50 -10.94 -1.10 -5.70
CA PRO A 50 -11.39 0.28 -5.76
C PRO A 50 -10.78 1.14 -4.64
N HIS A 51 -10.80 2.45 -4.83
CA HIS A 51 -10.25 3.42 -3.86
C HIS A 51 -11.16 3.53 -2.62
N PRO A 52 -10.61 3.72 -1.40
CA PRO A 52 -11.39 3.90 -0.16
C PRO A 52 -12.25 5.17 -0.11
N SER A 53 -12.07 6.10 -1.05
CA SER A 53 -12.89 7.32 -1.12
C SER A 53 -14.39 6.97 -1.17
N PRO A 54 -15.27 7.73 -0.48
CA PRO A 54 -16.72 7.49 -0.49
C PRO A 54 -17.32 7.33 -1.90
N LEU A 55 -16.75 8.02 -2.89
CA LEU A 55 -17.20 7.98 -4.30
C LEU A 55 -17.03 6.60 -4.96
N ALA A 56 -16.12 5.76 -4.45
CA ALA A 56 -15.75 4.48 -5.04
C ALA A 56 -15.81 3.30 -4.07
N ALA A 57 -15.87 3.54 -2.74
CA ALA A 57 -15.71 2.50 -1.74
C ALA A 57 -16.77 1.38 -1.84
N HIS A 58 -18.02 1.77 -2.09
CA HIS A 58 -19.14 0.84 -2.28
C HIS A 58 -19.02 -0.03 -3.54
N ARG A 59 -18.13 0.31 -4.47
CA ARG A 59 -17.90 -0.45 -5.71
C ARG A 59 -16.95 -1.65 -5.53
N GLY A 60 -16.61 -1.99 -4.28
CA GLY A 60 -15.79 -3.17 -3.95
C GLY A 60 -14.53 -2.89 -3.15
N PHE A 61 -14.37 -1.71 -2.53
CA PHE A 61 -13.35 -1.53 -1.50
C PHE A 61 -13.79 -2.23 -0.21
N PHE A 62 -15.03 -2.02 0.23
CA PHE A 62 -15.57 -2.79 1.36
C PHE A 62 -15.64 -4.27 1.00
N GLY A 63 -15.01 -5.11 1.81
CA GLY A 63 -14.88 -6.54 1.55
C GLY A 63 -13.65 -6.95 0.73
N SER A 64 -12.79 -6.02 0.29
CA SER A 64 -11.56 -6.37 -0.46
C SER A 64 -10.46 -6.97 0.41
N ARG A 65 -10.58 -6.87 1.74
CA ARG A 65 -9.71 -7.51 2.75
C ARG A 65 -8.19 -7.35 2.51
N PRO A 66 -7.69 -6.16 2.11
CA PRO A 66 -6.30 -6.02 1.66
C PRO A 66 -5.29 -6.24 2.79
N PHE A 67 -5.66 -5.90 4.02
CA PHE A 67 -4.80 -6.01 5.20
C PHE A 67 -4.57 -7.46 5.64
N SER A 68 -5.64 -8.29 5.64
CA SER A 68 -5.49 -9.71 5.99
C SER A 68 -4.76 -10.46 4.89
N GLU A 69 -5.07 -10.18 3.62
CA GLU A 69 -4.37 -10.79 2.47
C GLU A 69 -2.88 -10.42 2.45
N ALA A 70 -2.54 -9.17 2.79
CA ALA A 70 -1.15 -8.76 2.95
C ALA A 70 -0.44 -9.58 4.03
N ASN A 71 -1.06 -9.72 5.20
CA ASN A 71 -0.50 -10.49 6.31
C ASN A 71 -0.40 -11.99 6.01
N GLU A 72 -1.35 -12.56 5.27
CA GLU A 72 -1.28 -13.95 4.81
C GLU A 72 -0.06 -14.17 3.91
N PHE A 73 0.20 -13.27 2.96
CA PHE A 73 1.38 -13.34 2.09
C PHE A 73 2.70 -13.16 2.86
N LEU A 74 2.75 -12.21 3.80
CA LEU A 74 3.93 -12.01 4.63
C LEU A 74 4.25 -13.29 5.42
N LYS A 75 3.24 -13.91 6.05
CA LYS A 75 3.41 -15.20 6.73
C LYS A 75 3.89 -16.29 5.79
N SER A 76 3.32 -16.42 4.59
CA SER A 76 3.71 -17.46 3.63
C SER A 76 5.15 -17.30 3.12
N THR A 77 5.72 -16.10 3.23
CA THR A 77 7.12 -15.81 2.87
C THR A 77 8.06 -15.72 4.08
N GLY A 78 7.60 -16.13 5.27
CA GLY A 78 8.40 -16.12 6.50
C GLY A 78 8.63 -14.72 7.09
N GLN A 79 7.87 -13.71 6.65
CA GLN A 79 7.97 -12.33 7.12
C GLN A 79 7.00 -12.07 8.28
N VAL A 80 7.37 -11.12 9.14
CA VAL A 80 6.54 -10.69 10.26
C VAL A 80 5.30 -9.95 9.72
N PRO A 81 4.08 -10.36 10.11
CA PRO A 81 2.86 -9.65 9.74
C PRO A 81 2.85 -8.22 10.26
N VAL A 82 2.18 -7.32 9.55
CA VAL A 82 1.97 -5.95 10.00
C VAL A 82 0.87 -5.94 11.06
N ASP A 83 1.15 -5.31 12.20
CA ASP A 83 0.12 -4.86 13.12
C ASP A 83 -0.49 -3.57 12.55
N TRP A 84 -1.74 -3.67 12.10
CA TRP A 84 -2.48 -2.57 11.48
C TRP A 84 -3.19 -1.68 12.48
N SER A 85 -3.14 -2.01 13.78
CA SER A 85 -3.69 -1.14 14.81
C SER A 85 -2.90 0.16 14.88
N ILE A 86 -3.64 1.27 15.03
CA ILE A 86 -3.04 2.58 15.31
C ILE A 86 -3.09 2.83 16.82
N PRO A 87 -2.12 3.54 17.41
CA PRO A 87 -2.20 3.96 18.80
C PRO A 87 -3.48 4.77 19.05
N GLU A 88 -4.08 4.63 20.24
CA GLU A 88 -5.25 5.44 20.64
C GLU A 88 -4.92 6.93 20.68
N GLU A 89 -3.69 7.27 21.08
CA GLU A 89 -3.17 8.63 21.05
C GLU A 89 -2.04 8.77 20.01
N PRO A 90 -2.10 9.76 19.11
CA PRO A 90 -1.02 10.03 18.18
C PRO A 90 0.24 10.44 18.95
N LYS A 91 1.35 9.73 18.71
CA LYS A 91 2.66 10.11 19.22
C LYS A 91 3.05 11.46 18.62
N GLY A 92 3.01 12.53 19.41
CA GLY A 92 3.43 13.88 19.02
C GLY A 92 2.47 15.01 19.40
N THR A 93 1.27 14.71 19.92
CA THR A 93 0.30 15.76 20.31
C THR A 93 0.48 16.17 21.77
N LYS A 94 1.67 16.66 22.15
CA LYS A 94 1.70 17.59 23.29
C LYS A 94 1.23 18.94 22.74
N ALA A 95 -0.05 19.25 22.90
CA ALA A 95 -0.48 20.62 22.84
C ALA A 95 0.32 21.37 23.91
N GLN A 96 1.23 22.22 23.47
CA GLN A 96 1.86 23.23 24.32
C GLN A 96 0.71 24.16 24.73
N THR A 97 0.14 23.92 25.89
CA THR A 97 -0.70 24.91 26.58
C THR A 97 0.18 25.50 27.67
N ASP A 98 0.64 26.73 27.43
CA ASP A 98 1.10 27.63 28.47
C ASP A 98 -0.05 27.96 29.45
#